data_AF-A0A495T5N6-F1
#
_entry.id   AF-A0A495T5N6-F1
#
_cell.length_a   1.000
_cell.length_b   1.000
_cell.length_c   1.000
_cell.angle_alpha   90.00
_cell.angle_beta   90.00
_cell.angle_gamma   90.00
#
_symmetry.space_group_name_H-M   'P 1'
#
loop_
_entity.id
_entity.type
_entity.pdbx_description
1 polymer ?
#
loop_
_entity_poly.entity_id
_entity_poly.type
_entity_poly.pdbx_seq_one_letter_code
_entity_poly.pdbx_strand_id
1 'polypeptide(L)'
;MTDIALARKDACLAMVHAVLTDLIDDGNLIDGALRVADYLADDLEGKITETDAVLLAVAALTKVNRAAREWYDVDGNPMDAVRIADFVIDEQVNGYDCATNPHETTSSAARIQARAAAVIRPMGSPVRPVHH
;
A
#
# COMPACT_ATOMS: atom_id res chain seq x y z
N MET A 1 -17.45 6.48 -10.48
CA MET A 1 -16.46 7.26 -11.26
C MET A 1 -17.02 7.47 -12.68
N THR A 2 -16.84 8.65 -13.27
CA THR A 2 -17.26 8.94 -14.66
C THR A 2 -16.14 8.54 -15.63
N ASP A 3 -16.46 8.30 -16.91
CA ASP A 3 -15.46 7.91 -17.93
C ASP A 3 -14.31 8.94 -18.05
N ILE A 4 -14.64 10.22 -17.91
CA ILE A 4 -13.65 11.30 -17.94
C ILE A 4 -12.74 11.26 -16.69
N ALA A 5 -13.31 10.97 -15.52
CA ALA A 5 -12.52 10.84 -14.29
C ALA A 5 -11.59 9.62 -14.34
N LEU A 6 -12.06 8.50 -14.90
CA LEU A 6 -11.23 7.31 -15.14
C LEU A 6 -10.08 7.62 -16.11
N ALA A 7 -10.35 8.27 -17.25
CA ALA A 7 -9.30 8.61 -18.20
C ALA A 7 -8.23 9.55 -17.62
N ARG A 8 -8.62 10.45 -16.71
CA ARG A 8 -7.68 11.31 -15.98
C ARG A 8 -6.86 10.54 -14.95
N LYS A 9 -7.47 9.58 -14.25
CA LYS A 9 -6.76 8.68 -13.34
C LYS A 9 -5.70 7.87 -14.11
N ASP A 10 -6.07 7.28 -15.24
CA ASP A 10 -5.15 6.49 -16.06
C ASP A 10 -3.99 7.34 -16.59
N ALA A 11 -4.27 8.56 -17.05
CA ALA A 11 -3.23 9.50 -17.48
C ALA A 11 -2.29 9.89 -16.33
N CYS A 12 -2.81 10.09 -15.12
CA CYS A 12 -2.00 10.29 -13.93
C CYS A 12 -1.11 9.08 -13.64
N LEU A 13 -1.67 7.87 -13.62
CA LEU A 13 -0.90 6.66 -13.30
C LEU A 13 0.17 6.38 -14.35
N ALA A 14 -0.07 6.70 -15.62
CA ALA A 14 0.95 6.66 -16.65
C ALA A 14 2.12 7.63 -16.35
N MET A 15 1.83 8.85 -15.90
CA MET A 15 2.86 9.81 -15.48
C MET A 15 3.59 9.34 -14.22
N VAL A 16 2.88 8.81 -13.22
CA VAL A 16 3.49 8.22 -12.01
C VAL A 16 4.47 7.13 -12.41
N HIS A 17 4.05 6.19 -13.26
CA HIS A 17 4.90 5.10 -13.73
C HIS A 17 6.15 5.63 -14.46
N ALA A 18 5.99 6.62 -15.34
CA ALA A 18 7.11 7.25 -16.03
C ALA A 18 8.10 7.90 -15.05
N VAL A 19 7.60 8.66 -14.07
CA VAL A 19 8.43 9.30 -13.03
C VAL A 19 9.17 8.26 -12.19
N LEU A 20 8.48 7.19 -11.76
CA LEU A 20 9.09 6.14 -10.96
C LEU A 20 10.20 5.42 -11.73
N THR A 21 9.96 5.12 -13.02
CA THR A 21 10.94 4.43 -13.88
C THR A 21 12.17 5.30 -14.15
N ASP A 22 12.04 6.64 -14.13
CA ASP A 22 13.17 7.56 -14.26
C ASP A 22 13.97 7.70 -12.95
N LEU A 23 13.33 7.47 -11.80
CA LEU A 23 13.94 7.64 -10.48
C LEU A 23 14.63 6.38 -9.94
N ILE A 24 14.13 5.18 -10.29
CA ILE A 24 14.61 3.90 -9.75
C ILE A 24 14.60 2.79 -10.80
N ASP A 25 15.54 1.85 -10.68
CA ASP A 25 15.65 0.67 -11.56
C ASP A 25 15.02 -0.61 -10.97
N ASP A 26 14.41 -0.52 -9.78
CA ASP A 26 13.79 -1.67 -9.11
C ASP A 26 12.32 -1.82 -9.54
N GLY A 27 12.08 -2.70 -10.50
CA GLY A 27 10.74 -2.98 -11.02
C GLY A 27 9.72 -3.41 -9.96
N ASN A 28 10.15 -4.14 -8.92
CA ASN A 28 9.23 -4.56 -7.86
C ASN A 28 8.80 -3.37 -7.00
N LEU A 29 9.75 -2.47 -6.67
CA LEU A 29 9.42 -1.25 -5.95
C LEU A 29 8.56 -0.29 -6.79
N ILE A 30 8.78 -0.22 -8.10
CA ILE A 30 7.93 0.52 -9.02
C ILE A 30 6.50 -0.03 -8.97
N ASP A 31 6.32 -1.35 -9.10
CA ASP A 31 5.00 -1.99 -9.07
C ASP A 31 4.27 -1.75 -7.73
N GLY A 32 5.00 -1.89 -6.62
CA GLY A 32 4.46 -1.62 -5.29
C GLY A 32 4.04 -0.15 -5.12
N ALA A 33 4.87 0.79 -5.57
CA ALA A 33 4.57 2.21 -5.51
C ALA A 33 3.39 2.57 -6.44
N LEU A 34 3.32 2.00 -7.64
CA LEU A 34 2.22 2.23 -8.58
C LEU A 34 0.88 1.76 -8.00
N ARG A 35 0.87 0.62 -7.30
CA ARG A 35 -0.32 0.11 -6.61
C ARG A 35 -0.79 1.02 -5.47
N VAL A 36 0.14 1.58 -4.69
CA VAL A 36 -0.21 2.57 -3.66
C VAL A 36 -0.70 3.88 -4.29
N ALA A 37 -0.09 4.32 -5.39
CA ALA A 37 -0.51 5.51 -6.11
C ALA A 37 -1.91 5.34 -6.72
N ASP A 38 -2.23 4.16 -7.26
CA ASP A 38 -3.55 3.81 -7.79
C ASP A 38 -4.64 3.97 -6.72
N TYR A 39 -4.41 3.43 -5.52
CA TYR A 39 -5.30 3.59 -4.39
C TYR A 39 -5.48 5.06 -3.98
N LEU A 40 -4.38 5.82 -3.85
CA LEU A 40 -4.44 7.23 -3.46
C LEU A 40 -5.07 8.12 -4.54
N ALA A 41 -4.96 7.74 -5.82
CA ALA A 41 -5.58 8.45 -6.94
C ALA A 41 -7.11 8.30 -6.95
N ASP A 42 -7.65 7.20 -6.40
CA ASP A 42 -9.10 7.03 -6.26
C ASP A 42 -9.72 8.11 -5.36
N ASP A 43 -9.03 8.49 -4.29
CA ASP A 43 -9.48 9.56 -3.37
C ASP A 43 -9.51 10.95 -4.03
N LEU A 44 -8.81 11.12 -5.16
CA LEU A 44 -8.74 12.39 -5.88
C LEU A 44 -9.86 12.57 -6.93
N GLU A 45 -10.69 11.55 -7.16
CA GLU A 45 -11.88 11.57 -8.04
C GLU A 45 -11.66 12.23 -9.42
N GLY A 46 -10.47 12.09 -10.02
CA GLY A 46 -10.17 12.69 -11.33
C GLY A 46 -9.98 14.21 -11.34
N LYS A 47 -9.71 14.82 -10.17
CA LYS A 47 -9.24 16.21 -10.01
C LYS A 47 -7.71 16.34 -10.05
N ILE A 48 -7.05 15.36 -10.64
CA ILE A 48 -5.59 15.20 -10.61
C ILE A 48 -4.93 16.09 -11.68
N THR A 49 -3.90 16.83 -11.29
CA THR A 49 -3.00 17.58 -12.19
C THR A 49 -1.67 16.85 -12.41
N GLU A 50 -0.86 17.31 -13.37
CA GLU A 50 0.48 16.74 -13.62
C GLU A 50 1.42 16.86 -12.39
N THR A 51 1.35 17.99 -11.69
CA THR A 51 2.09 18.20 -10.44
C THR A 51 1.66 17.20 -9.36
N ASP A 52 0.36 16.91 -9.29
CA ASP A 52 -0.16 15.93 -8.34
C ASP A 52 0.36 14.53 -8.65
N ALA A 53 0.55 14.17 -9.93
CA ALA A 53 1.13 12.88 -10.30
C ALA A 53 2.58 12.73 -9.82
N VAL A 54 3.40 13.78 -9.92
CA VAL A 54 4.78 13.76 -9.39
C VAL A 54 4.78 13.61 -7.87
N LEU A 55 3.95 14.41 -7.17
CA LEU A 55 3.83 14.32 -5.72
C LEU A 55 3.30 12.94 -5.28
N LEU A 56 2.35 12.38 -6.04
CA LEU A 56 1.79 11.06 -5.82
C LEU A 56 2.83 9.96 -5.98
N ALA A 57 3.66 10.02 -7.03
CA ALA A 57 4.77 9.09 -7.25
C ALA A 57 5.74 9.10 -6.06
N VAL A 58 6.19 10.28 -5.66
CA VAL A 58 7.12 10.46 -4.53
C VAL A 58 6.48 9.99 -3.22
N ALA A 59 5.22 10.34 -2.97
CA ALA A 59 4.51 9.95 -1.75
C ALA A 59 4.33 8.43 -1.68
N ALA A 60 3.90 7.80 -2.77
CA ALA A 60 3.71 6.35 -2.83
C ALA A 60 5.03 5.60 -2.62
N LEU A 61 6.09 6.00 -3.33
CA LEU A 61 7.42 5.41 -3.17
C LEU A 61 7.97 5.60 -1.75
N THR A 62 7.74 6.76 -1.15
CA THR A 62 8.16 7.03 0.23
C THR A 62 7.47 6.08 1.22
N LYS A 63 6.16 5.88 1.08
CA LYS A 63 5.40 4.96 1.94
C LYS A 63 5.85 3.51 1.78
N VAL A 64 6.07 3.05 0.54
CA VAL A 64 6.57 1.70 0.25
C VAL A 64 7.97 1.51 0.84
N ASN A 65 8.89 2.46 0.62
CA ASN A 65 10.25 2.37 1.17
C ASN A 65 10.28 2.40 2.70
N ARG A 66 9.40 3.17 3.35
CA ARG A 66 9.26 3.17 4.81
C ARG A 66 8.84 1.78 5.29
N ALA A 67 7.75 1.24 4.75
CA ALA A 67 7.23 -0.05 5.15
C ALA A 67 8.22 -1.20 4.87
N ALA A 68 8.97 -1.13 3.76
CA ALA A 68 10.03 -2.08 3.45
C ALA A 68 11.14 -2.10 4.52
N ARG A 69 11.58 -0.91 4.98
CA ARG A 69 12.59 -0.77 6.02
C ARG A 69 12.08 -1.25 7.37
N GLU A 70 10.90 -0.83 7.78
CA GLU A 70 10.27 -1.27 9.03
C GLU A 70 10.10 -2.79 9.09
N TRP A 71 9.77 -3.42 7.96
CA TRP A 71 9.72 -4.87 7.87
C TRP A 71 11.10 -5.51 8.00
N TYR A 72 12.10 -4.98 7.29
CA TYR A 72 13.45 -5.53 7.35
C TYR A 72 14.04 -5.45 8.76
N ASP A 73 13.81 -4.34 9.48
CA ASP A 73 14.23 -4.17 10.88
C ASP A 73 13.61 -5.21 11.82
N VAL A 74 12.48 -5.78 11.43
CA VAL A 74 11.68 -6.72 12.20
C VAL A 74 12.02 -8.18 11.89
N ASP A 75 11.99 -8.56 10.62
CA ASP A 75 12.07 -9.96 10.17
C ASP A 75 13.47 -10.33 9.66
N GLY A 76 14.34 -9.33 9.50
CA GLY A 76 15.69 -9.49 8.93
C GLY A 76 15.70 -9.91 7.45
N ASN A 77 14.52 -10.08 6.84
CA ASN A 77 14.33 -10.49 5.46
C ASN A 77 13.56 -9.41 4.69
N PRO A 78 13.91 -9.12 3.44
CA PRO A 78 13.12 -8.21 2.60
C PRO A 78 11.76 -8.84 2.28
N MET A 79 10.69 -8.05 2.44
CA MET A 79 9.33 -8.44 2.03
C MET A 79 9.13 -8.14 0.55
N ASP A 80 8.27 -8.94 -0.07
CA ASP A 80 7.80 -8.69 -1.43
C ASP A 80 7.09 -7.32 -1.53
N ALA A 81 7.40 -6.56 -2.59
CA ALA A 81 6.94 -5.19 -2.76
C ALA A 81 5.42 -5.07 -2.94
N VAL A 82 4.76 -6.08 -3.53
CA VAL A 82 3.30 -6.11 -3.65
C VAL A 82 2.67 -6.30 -2.27
N ARG A 83 3.23 -7.18 -1.44
CA ARG A 83 2.76 -7.34 -0.05
C ARG A 83 3.02 -6.10 0.81
N ILE A 84 4.13 -5.38 0.57
CA ILE A 84 4.40 -4.09 1.20
C ILE A 84 3.34 -3.07 0.79
N ALA A 85 2.99 -2.99 -0.50
CA ALA A 85 1.97 -2.09 -1.01
C ALA A 85 0.58 -2.37 -0.39
N ASP A 86 0.17 -3.65 -0.32
CA ASP A 86 -1.09 -4.04 0.32
C ASP A 86 -1.10 -3.66 1.82
N PHE A 87 0.03 -3.78 2.51
CA PHE A 87 0.16 -3.32 3.90
C PHE A 87 0.00 -1.80 4.01
N VAL A 88 0.67 -1.02 3.15
CA VAL A 88 0.55 0.44 3.12
C VAL A 88 -0.88 0.88 2.85
N ILE A 89 -1.58 0.26 1.89
CA ILE A 89 -2.98 0.57 1.58
C ILE A 89 -3.87 0.28 2.78
N ASP A 90 -3.70 -0.88 3.40
CA ASP A 90 -4.45 -1.25 4.59
C ASP A 90 -4.22 -0.29 5.76
N GLU A 91 -3.00 0.24 5.91
CA GLU A 91 -2.68 1.30 6.86
C GLU A 91 -3.46 2.59 6.59
N GLN A 92 -3.61 2.98 5.32
CA GLN A 92 -4.38 4.15 4.94
C GLN A 92 -5.89 3.95 5.18
N VAL A 93 -6.42 2.76 4.88
CA VAL A 93 -7.84 2.45 5.08
C VAL A 93 -8.20 2.44 6.57
N ASN A 94 -7.35 1.84 7.40
CA ASN A 94 -7.66 1.61 8.82
C ASN A 94 -7.07 2.67 9.76
N GLY A 95 -6.33 3.65 9.23
CA GLY A 95 -5.80 4.77 10.00
C GLY A 95 -4.79 4.35 11.06
N TYR A 96 -3.90 3.40 10.77
CA TYR A 96 -2.88 3.00 11.72
C TYR A 96 -1.84 4.11 11.84
N ASP A 97 -2.01 4.92 12.88
CA ASP A 97 -1.20 6.11 13.11
C ASP A 97 0.16 5.74 13.73
N CYS A 98 1.19 5.63 12.87
CA CYS A 98 2.58 5.47 13.33
C CYS A 98 3.21 6.81 13.77
N ALA A 99 2.58 7.95 13.46
CA ALA A 99 3.15 9.27 13.71
C ALA A 99 2.85 9.78 15.13
N THR A 100 1.70 9.41 15.70
CA THR A 100 1.25 9.95 17.00
C THR A 100 1.48 8.99 18.18
N ASN A 101 1.63 7.68 17.95
CA ASN A 101 1.88 6.69 19.00
C ASN A 101 3.07 5.76 18.68
N PRO A 102 4.32 6.26 18.73
CA PRO A 102 5.53 5.45 18.50
C PRO A 102 5.77 4.37 19.57
N HIS A 103 5.01 4.35 20.67
CA HIS A 103 5.22 3.46 21.83
C HIS A 103 4.07 2.48 22.12
N GLU A 104 2.98 2.47 21.37
CA GLU A 104 2.04 1.33 21.39
C GLU A 104 2.58 0.21 20.47
N THR A 105 3.73 -0.32 20.88
CA THR A 105 4.40 -1.48 20.31
C THR A 105 3.60 -2.76 20.57
N THR A 106 2.47 -2.95 19.88
CA THR A 106 2.38 -4.23 19.17
C THR A 106 3.18 -3.99 17.91
N SER A 107 4.49 -4.29 17.97
CA SER A 107 5.43 -3.98 16.90
C SER A 107 4.79 -4.33 15.56
N SER A 108 5.03 -3.51 14.55
CA SER A 108 4.67 -3.78 13.16
C SER A 108 4.91 -5.26 12.81
N ALA A 109 5.97 -5.88 13.36
CA ALA A 109 6.20 -7.33 13.42
C ALA A 109 5.03 -8.19 13.90
N ALA A 110 4.56 -8.00 15.13
CA ALA A 110 3.51 -8.79 15.74
C ALA A 110 2.19 -8.64 14.97
N ARG A 111 1.93 -7.46 14.42
CA ARG A 111 0.72 -7.19 13.62
C ARG A 111 0.81 -7.80 12.21
N ILE A 112 1.95 -7.68 11.55
CA ILE A 112 2.15 -8.27 10.22
C ILE A 112 2.28 -9.80 10.32
N GLN A 113 2.91 -10.36 11.36
CA GLN A 113 2.89 -11.81 11.64
C GLN A 113 1.48 -12.31 11.97
N ALA A 114 0.72 -11.60 12.82
CA ALA A 114 -0.66 -11.96 13.10
C ALA A 114 -1.52 -11.98 11.83
N ARG A 115 -1.27 -11.04 10.89
CA ARG A 115 -2.00 -10.98 9.63
C ARG A 115 -1.53 -12.00 8.59
N ALA A 116 -0.22 -12.24 8.45
CA ALA A 116 0.31 -13.33 7.64
C ALA A 116 -0.24 -14.69 8.11
N ALA A 117 -0.32 -14.89 9.42
CA ALA A 117 -0.95 -16.07 10.01
C ALA A 117 -2.47 -16.13 9.77
N ALA A 118 -3.17 -14.99 9.72
CA ALA A 118 -4.60 -14.92 9.40
C ALA A 118 -4.89 -15.22 7.91
N VAL A 119 -4.01 -14.79 6.99
CA VAL A 119 -4.12 -15.05 5.54
C VAL A 119 -3.78 -16.50 5.19
N ILE A 120 -2.87 -17.15 5.95
CA ILE A 120 -2.50 -18.57 5.76
C ILE A 120 -3.55 -19.53 6.32
N ARG A 121 -4.47 -19.08 7.19
CA ARG A 121 -5.58 -19.95 7.61
C ARG A 121 -6.46 -20.22 6.39
N PRO A 122 -6.78 -21.49 6.07
CA PRO A 122 -7.77 -21.79 5.06
C PRO A 122 -9.04 -21.04 5.45
N MET A 123 -9.66 -20.34 4.51
CA MET A 123 -11.04 -19.85 4.66
C MET A 123 -11.97 -21.05 4.79
N GLY A 124 -11.94 -21.72 5.94
CA GLY A 124 -12.93 -22.70 6.36
C GLY A 124 -14.15 -21.91 6.83
N SER A 125 -15.26 -22.10 6.12
CA SER A 125 -16.56 -21.49 6.39
C SER A 125 -16.89 -21.44 7.89
N PRO A 126 -17.57 -20.38 8.36
CA PRO A 126 -18.12 -20.35 9.70
C PRO A 126 -19.25 -21.39 9.77
N VAL A 127 -18.97 -22.57 10.32
CA VAL A 127 -20.00 -23.50 10.72
C VAL A 127 -20.72 -22.84 11.90
N ARG A 128 -21.89 -22.25 11.63
CA ARG A 128 -22.80 -21.77 12.67
C ARG A 128 -23.13 -22.93 13.62
N PRO A 129 -23.12 -22.74 14.95
CA PRO A 129 -23.64 -23.75 15.84
C PRO A 129 -25.16 -23.84 15.66
N VAL A 130 -25.65 -25.01 15.28
CA VAL A 130 -27.08 -25.36 15.36
C VAL A 130 -27.37 -25.61 16.84
N HIS A 131 -28.18 -24.76 17.45
CA HIS A 131 -28.75 -25.03 18.76
C HIS A 131 -29.88 -26.06 18.61
N HIS A 132 -29.75 -27.17 19.33
CA HIS A 132 -30.80 -28.17 19.56
C HIS A 132 -31.61 -27.82 20.80
#